data_AF-A0A8C3FVQ5-F1
#
_entry.id   AF-A0A8C3FVQ5-F1
#
_cell.length_a   1.000
_cell.length_b   1.000
_cell.length_c   1.000
_cell.angle_alpha   90.00
_cell.angle_beta   90.00
_cell.angle_gamma   90.00
#
_symmetry.space_group_name_H-M   'P 1'
#
loop_
_entity.id
_entity.type
_entity.pdbx_description
1 polymer ?
#
loop_
_entity_poly.entity_id
_entity_poly.type
_entity_poly.pdbx_seq_one_letter_code
_entity_poly.pdbx_strand_id
1 'polypeptide(L)'
;MVREFHRSGRKYVMIVDPAISSSGPPGSYKPYDDGLKRGVFIRNATGQPLVGKVWPGPTVFPDFTNPETQRWWHDMVQEFHDQVPFDGMWIDMNEPSNFVAGSLDGCPNNKLENPPYVPGVLGGSLRAGTICASSQQYLSSHYNLHSLYGLTEAVASHDALVRVRGKRPFVISRSTFAGHGRFAGHWTGDVRSSWEQLYYSIPEVLLFNLYGVPLVGADICGFLGDTSEELCVRWTQLGAFYPFMRNHNDHGSKPQEPYAFSPAAQEAMRKALVLRYSLLPYLYTLFHKAHSAGETVARPLFLEFPTDPNTLSVDRQFMWGAGLLITPVLEAGKTNVSGYFPLETWYNLMAGSVIHSKGQWVLLPAPLDTINVHVRAGHILPLQEPGLTTTESRKKGMALVVALTVAGVARGDLFWDDGESLLTFEKGDYTQILFLATNGALLSELVRVNSQVDGLLLQEVTVLGVPGPPQRVLANGIPVSDFSYNADTKILVIPLSLPMGEQFMVTWS
;
A
#
# COMPACT_ATOMS: atom_id res chain seq x y z
N MET A 1 24.85 -7.75 6.40
CA MET A 1 23.40 -7.47 6.49
C MET A 1 22.74 -7.17 5.15
N VAL A 2 22.73 -5.94 4.60
CA VAL A 2 21.89 -5.60 3.42
C VAL A 2 22.14 -6.51 2.21
N ARG A 3 23.39 -6.79 1.89
CA ARG A 3 23.75 -7.74 0.81
C ARG A 3 23.25 -9.17 1.06
N GLU A 4 23.08 -9.60 2.31
CA GLU A 4 22.51 -10.92 2.65
C GLU A 4 20.99 -10.93 2.44
N PHE A 5 20.31 -9.83 2.78
CA PHE A 5 18.89 -9.67 2.43
C PHE A 5 18.67 -9.80 0.93
N HIS A 6 19.49 -9.12 0.12
CA HIS A 6 19.43 -9.22 -1.34
C HIS A 6 19.66 -10.64 -1.86
N ARG A 7 20.68 -11.35 -1.36
CA ARG A 7 20.93 -12.77 -1.73
C ARG A 7 19.75 -13.68 -1.41
N SER A 8 18.98 -13.36 -0.37
CA SER A 8 17.78 -14.09 0.02
C SER A 8 16.49 -13.62 -0.68
N GLY A 9 16.60 -12.73 -1.68
CA GLY A 9 15.45 -12.21 -2.42
C GLY A 9 14.64 -11.13 -1.67
N ARG A 10 15.16 -10.60 -0.55
CA ARG A 10 14.55 -9.51 0.23
C ARG A 10 15.09 -8.15 -0.20
N LYS A 11 14.42 -7.09 0.28
CA LYS A 11 14.77 -5.69 0.05
C LYS A 11 15.01 -5.00 1.39
N TYR A 12 15.72 -3.87 1.37
CA TYR A 12 16.02 -3.09 2.57
C TYR A 12 15.60 -1.63 2.39
N VAL A 13 14.81 -1.12 3.34
CA VAL A 13 14.38 0.28 3.39
C VAL A 13 14.75 0.82 4.76
N MET A 14 15.24 2.04 4.83
CA MET A 14 15.61 2.72 6.07
C MET A 14 14.98 4.10 6.15
N ILE A 15 14.87 4.59 7.38
CA ILE A 15 14.42 5.96 7.66
C ILE A 15 15.47 6.97 7.19
N VAL A 16 14.99 8.12 6.72
CA VAL A 16 15.78 9.29 6.35
C VAL A 16 15.01 10.51 6.85
N ASP A 17 15.66 11.32 7.69
CA ASP A 17 15.11 12.59 8.15
C ASP A 17 15.64 13.73 7.27
N PRO A 18 14.85 14.78 7.02
CA PRO A 18 15.28 15.92 6.23
C PRO A 18 16.31 16.78 6.97
N ALA A 19 16.18 16.91 8.29
CA ALA A 19 16.96 17.85 9.07
C ALA A 19 18.41 17.36 9.27
N ILE A 20 19.37 18.19 8.89
CA ILE A 20 20.81 17.83 8.86
C ILE A 20 21.49 18.38 10.12
N SER A 21 22.21 17.52 10.85
CA SER A 21 22.96 17.93 12.05
C SER A 21 23.92 19.08 11.74
N SER A 22 23.88 20.14 12.57
CA SER A 22 24.64 21.37 12.36
C SER A 22 25.64 21.67 13.48
N SER A 23 25.84 20.75 14.41
CA SER A 23 26.65 20.94 15.62
C SER A 23 28.04 20.30 15.57
N GLY A 24 28.35 19.53 14.52
CA GLY A 24 29.65 18.90 14.34
C GLY A 24 30.77 19.90 14.03
N PRO A 25 32.04 19.56 14.33
CA PRO A 25 33.19 20.35 13.88
C PRO A 25 33.20 20.51 12.35
N PRO A 26 33.63 21.68 11.82
CA PRO A 26 33.73 21.87 10.37
C PRO A 26 34.57 20.78 9.69
N GLY A 27 34.05 20.21 8.60
CA GLY A 27 34.69 19.14 7.83
C GLY A 27 34.47 17.73 8.39
N SER A 28 33.76 17.57 9.51
CA SER A 28 33.49 16.24 10.10
C SER A 28 32.19 15.61 9.58
N TYR A 29 31.32 16.36 8.92
CA TYR A 29 30.01 15.86 8.49
C TYR A 29 29.62 16.45 7.13
N LYS A 30 30.04 15.74 6.09
CA LYS A 30 29.92 16.14 4.68
C LYS A 30 28.50 16.58 4.26
N PRO A 31 27.38 15.94 4.68
CA PRO A 31 26.05 16.43 4.33
C PRO A 31 25.82 17.88 4.77
N TYR A 32 26.28 18.25 5.96
CA TYR A 32 26.20 19.62 6.45
C TYR A 32 27.20 20.54 5.74
N ASP A 33 28.48 20.14 5.70
CA ASP A 33 29.55 20.98 5.16
C ASP A 33 29.34 21.31 3.67
N ASP A 34 28.96 20.31 2.86
CA ASP A 34 28.67 20.49 1.43
C ASP A 34 27.36 21.26 1.23
N GLY A 35 26.33 20.97 2.02
CA GLY A 35 25.06 21.69 1.97
C GLY A 35 25.22 23.17 2.30
N LEU A 36 26.05 23.50 3.30
CA LEU A 36 26.36 24.87 3.68
C LEU A 36 27.11 25.59 2.56
N LYS A 37 28.11 24.94 1.98
CA LYS A 37 28.89 25.46 0.84
C LYS A 37 28.00 25.74 -0.39
N ARG A 38 27.02 24.88 -0.64
CA ARG A 38 26.08 24.99 -1.78
C ARG A 38 24.86 25.87 -1.49
N GLY A 39 24.68 26.28 -0.24
CA GLY A 39 23.58 27.14 0.17
C GLY A 39 22.20 26.48 0.09
N VAL A 40 22.10 25.19 0.40
CA VAL A 40 20.89 24.36 0.23
C VAL A 40 19.88 24.49 1.37
N PHE A 41 20.25 25.13 2.48
CA PHE A 41 19.40 25.21 3.68
C PHE A 41 18.46 26.41 3.67
N ILE A 42 17.28 26.23 4.27
CA ILE A 42 16.31 27.28 4.59
C ILE A 42 16.98 28.33 5.47
N ARG A 43 16.74 29.61 5.17
CA ARG A 43 17.41 30.74 5.83
C ARG A 43 16.47 31.51 6.73
N ASN A 44 17.03 32.04 7.82
CA ASN A 44 16.33 32.97 8.71
C ASN A 44 16.37 34.41 8.14
N ALA A 45 15.84 35.37 8.90
CA ALA A 45 15.77 36.78 8.49
C ALA A 45 17.14 37.48 8.32
N THR A 46 18.23 36.93 8.87
CA THR A 46 19.60 37.46 8.70
C THR A 46 20.36 36.80 7.54
N GLY A 47 19.70 35.90 6.80
CA GLY A 47 20.28 35.19 5.65
C GLY A 47 21.15 34.00 6.01
N GLN A 48 21.25 33.65 7.31
CA GLN A 48 21.94 32.46 7.80
C GLN A 48 21.00 31.24 7.79
N PRO A 49 21.52 30.00 7.74
CA PRO A 49 20.70 28.81 7.92
C PRO A 49 19.87 28.88 9.21
N LEU A 50 18.58 28.58 9.12
CA LEU A 50 17.72 28.46 10.30
C LEU A 50 18.11 27.18 11.06
N VAL A 51 18.38 27.32 12.36
CA VAL A 51 18.76 26.19 13.23
C VAL A 51 17.60 25.81 14.13
N GLY A 52 17.06 24.61 13.96
CA GLY A 52 16.08 23.99 14.85
C GLY A 52 16.69 22.86 15.68
N LYS A 53 15.84 21.92 16.11
CA LYS A 53 16.26 20.75 16.88
C LYS A 53 15.43 19.53 16.51
N VAL A 54 16.09 18.44 16.13
CA VAL A 54 15.47 17.13 15.85
C VAL A 54 16.34 16.04 16.52
N TRP A 55 16.24 14.78 16.08
CA TRP A 55 16.94 13.62 16.65
C TRP A 55 18.44 13.81 16.89
N PRO A 56 19.25 14.37 15.96
CA PRO A 56 20.68 14.55 16.19
C PRO A 56 21.02 15.83 16.98
N GLY A 57 20.03 16.51 17.57
CA GLY A 57 20.21 17.79 18.26
C GLY A 57 20.02 18.99 17.32
N PRO A 58 20.86 20.05 17.42
CA PRO A 58 20.79 21.21 16.53
C PRO A 58 20.88 20.81 15.06
N THR A 59 19.95 21.31 14.25
CA THR A 59 19.80 20.90 12.84
C THR A 59 19.42 22.07 11.95
N VAL A 60 19.82 21.98 10.68
CA VAL A 60 19.38 22.87 9.59
C VAL A 60 18.47 22.10 8.63
N PHE A 61 17.60 22.81 7.94
CA PHE A 61 16.55 22.20 7.10
C PHE A 61 16.87 22.45 5.63
N PRO A 62 17.02 21.41 4.78
CA PRO A 62 17.15 21.57 3.35
C PRO A 62 15.93 22.24 2.73
N ASP A 63 16.18 23.10 1.76
CA ASP A 63 15.15 23.72 0.95
C ASP A 63 14.96 22.93 -0.34
N PHE A 64 14.04 21.97 -0.36
CA PHE A 64 13.78 21.12 -1.53
C PHE A 64 13.14 21.86 -2.71
N THR A 65 12.77 23.13 -2.54
CA THR A 65 12.31 23.99 -3.66
C THR A 65 13.48 24.57 -4.47
N ASN A 66 14.69 24.54 -3.92
CA ASN A 66 15.91 24.97 -4.59
C ASN A 66 16.44 23.84 -5.51
N PRO A 67 16.64 24.09 -6.81
CA PRO A 67 17.22 23.11 -7.73
C PRO A 67 18.61 22.60 -7.30
N GLU A 68 19.39 23.41 -6.59
CA GLU A 68 20.69 23.00 -6.08
C GLU A 68 20.58 21.99 -4.94
N THR A 69 19.53 22.10 -4.11
CA THR A 69 19.22 21.12 -3.06
C THR A 69 18.89 19.76 -3.68
N GLN A 70 18.21 19.71 -4.82
CA GLN A 70 17.91 18.44 -5.50
C GLN A 70 19.19 17.72 -5.94
N ARG A 71 20.17 18.46 -6.49
CA ARG A 71 21.48 17.90 -6.85
C ARG A 71 22.23 17.44 -5.62
N TRP A 72 22.26 18.26 -4.57
CA TRP A 72 22.91 17.90 -3.30
C TRP A 72 22.28 16.64 -2.69
N TRP A 73 20.95 16.56 -2.68
CA TRP A 73 20.23 15.41 -2.16
C TRP A 73 20.55 14.14 -2.95
N HIS A 74 20.55 14.22 -4.28
CA HIS A 74 21.01 13.12 -5.13
C HIS A 74 22.41 12.65 -4.77
N ASP A 75 23.38 13.58 -4.63
CA ASP A 75 24.76 13.24 -4.31
C ASP A 75 24.86 12.54 -2.94
N MET A 76 24.12 13.03 -1.94
CA MET A 76 24.09 12.42 -0.60
C MET A 76 23.47 11.01 -0.63
N VAL A 77 22.38 10.83 -1.39
CA VAL A 77 21.73 9.53 -1.57
C VAL A 77 22.65 8.56 -2.31
N GLN A 78 23.31 8.99 -3.39
CA GLN A 78 24.25 8.18 -4.17
C GLN A 78 25.43 7.73 -3.31
N GLU A 79 26.11 8.67 -2.64
CA GLU A 79 27.29 8.37 -1.83
C GLU A 79 26.96 7.43 -0.66
N PHE A 80 25.76 7.53 -0.08
CA PHE A 80 25.32 6.60 0.96
C PHE A 80 24.92 5.24 0.38
N HIS A 81 24.27 5.22 -0.79
CA HIS A 81 23.90 3.98 -1.48
C HIS A 81 25.12 3.14 -1.89
N ASP A 82 26.22 3.80 -2.30
CA ASP A 82 27.49 3.15 -2.63
C ASP A 82 28.08 2.37 -1.43
N GLN A 83 27.80 2.83 -0.21
CA GLN A 83 28.20 2.16 1.02
C GLN A 83 27.17 1.11 1.47
N VAL A 84 25.89 1.47 1.42
CA VAL A 84 24.76 0.65 1.87
C VAL A 84 23.72 0.60 0.75
N PRO A 85 23.59 -0.50 0.00
CA PRO A 85 22.69 -0.54 -1.16
C PRO A 85 21.23 -0.73 -0.74
N PHE A 86 20.61 0.33 -0.20
CA PHE A 86 19.19 0.34 0.15
C PHE A 86 18.29 0.39 -1.09
N ASP A 87 17.06 -0.11 -0.96
CA ASP A 87 16.12 -0.29 -2.06
C ASP A 87 15.01 0.77 -2.11
N GLY A 88 14.91 1.60 -1.09
CA GLY A 88 13.92 2.65 -0.96
C GLY A 88 14.19 3.53 0.25
N MET A 89 13.43 4.60 0.38
CA MET A 89 13.56 5.60 1.43
C MET A 89 12.23 5.74 2.18
N TRP A 90 12.30 5.61 3.50
CA TRP A 90 11.23 6.06 4.38
C TRP A 90 11.59 7.49 4.83
N ILE A 91 10.98 8.50 4.22
CA ILE A 91 11.23 9.91 4.56
C ILE A 91 10.26 10.34 5.67
N ASP A 92 10.82 10.69 6.82
CA ASP A 92 10.06 11.03 8.02
C ASP A 92 10.35 12.46 8.48
N MET A 93 9.61 12.96 9.47
CA MET A 93 9.88 14.27 10.09
C MET A 93 9.74 15.46 9.14
N ASN A 94 9.00 15.30 8.04
CA ASN A 94 9.00 16.19 6.90
C ASN A 94 7.76 17.08 6.77
N GLU A 95 7.11 17.41 7.89
CA GLU A 95 6.12 18.49 7.95
C GLU A 95 6.66 19.88 7.57
N PRO A 96 7.89 20.32 7.92
CA PRO A 96 8.99 19.70 8.69
C PRO A 96 8.78 19.78 10.20
N SER A 97 9.04 18.67 10.88
CA SER A 97 8.95 18.58 12.34
C SER A 97 10.12 19.28 13.02
N ASN A 98 9.85 19.94 14.15
CA ASN A 98 10.85 20.60 14.97
C ASN A 98 10.51 20.46 16.46
N PHE A 99 11.48 20.06 17.28
CA PHE A 99 11.30 19.88 18.73
C PHE A 99 11.30 21.20 19.50
N VAL A 100 11.55 22.32 18.83
CA VAL A 100 11.40 23.68 19.35
C VAL A 100 10.43 24.47 18.46
N ALA A 101 9.75 25.47 19.03
CA ALA A 101 8.85 26.32 18.28
C ALA A 101 9.64 27.32 17.43
N GLY A 102 9.71 27.09 16.12
CA GLY A 102 10.39 27.98 15.18
C GLY A 102 11.87 27.68 15.00
N SER A 103 12.73 28.23 15.86
CA SER A 103 14.18 28.02 15.80
C SER A 103 14.79 28.12 17.20
N LEU A 104 16.06 27.75 17.35
CA LEU A 104 16.79 27.93 18.60
C LEU A 104 16.90 29.42 19.01
N ASP A 105 16.85 30.34 18.04
CA ASP A 105 16.86 31.79 18.26
C ASP A 105 15.45 32.41 18.31
N GLY A 106 14.41 31.57 18.30
CA GLY A 106 13.02 32.00 18.17
C GLY A 106 12.67 32.48 16.75
N CYS A 107 11.58 33.24 16.62
CA CYS A 107 11.13 33.82 15.34
C CYS A 107 10.95 35.34 15.47
N PRO A 108 11.17 36.10 14.39
CA PRO A 108 10.95 37.55 14.39
C PRO A 108 9.47 37.91 14.60
N ASN A 109 9.18 39.06 15.20
CA ASN A 109 7.80 39.53 15.30
C ASN A 109 7.35 40.21 14.00
N ASN A 110 6.57 39.51 13.17
CA ASN A 110 6.02 40.05 11.92
C ASN A 110 4.66 39.42 11.57
N LYS A 111 4.06 39.87 10.47
CA LYS A 111 2.74 39.44 10.01
C LYS A 111 2.67 38.00 9.50
N LEU A 112 3.80 37.35 9.18
CA LEU A 112 3.82 35.95 8.79
C LEU A 112 3.86 35.03 10.01
N GLU A 113 4.61 35.43 11.05
CA GLU A 113 4.63 34.68 12.32
C GLU A 113 3.34 34.89 13.14
N ASN A 114 2.75 36.08 13.03
CA ASN A 114 1.53 36.49 13.73
C ASN A 114 0.53 37.07 12.72
N PRO A 115 -0.08 36.22 11.87
CA PRO A 115 -1.05 36.68 10.87
C PRO A 115 -2.33 37.17 11.54
N PRO A 116 -3.12 38.03 10.86
CA PRO A 116 -4.38 38.54 11.40
C PRO A 116 -5.43 37.44 11.61
N TYR A 117 -5.27 36.29 10.94
CA TYR A 117 -6.06 35.09 11.13
C TYR A 117 -5.13 33.89 11.26
N VAL A 118 -5.26 33.15 12.36
CA VAL A 118 -4.57 31.88 12.59
C VAL A 118 -5.63 30.77 12.50
N PRO A 119 -5.51 29.80 11.58
CA PRO A 119 -6.40 28.64 11.55
C PRO A 119 -6.35 27.87 12.87
N GLY A 120 -7.31 26.98 13.10
CA GLY A 120 -7.38 26.14 14.31
C GLY A 120 -6.30 25.05 14.41
N VAL A 121 -5.02 25.41 14.25
CA VAL A 121 -3.87 24.52 14.34
C VAL A 121 -3.56 24.13 15.79
N LEU A 122 -3.01 22.94 15.97
CA LEU A 122 -2.54 22.49 17.28
C LEU A 122 -1.50 23.50 17.84
N GLY A 123 -1.62 23.83 19.13
CA GLY A 123 -0.74 24.81 19.77
C GLY A 123 -1.07 26.29 19.46
N GLY A 124 -2.06 26.57 18.60
CA GLY A 124 -2.57 27.93 18.37
C GLY A 124 -1.58 28.88 17.67
N SER A 125 -0.52 28.36 17.06
CA SER A 125 0.52 29.14 16.39
C SER A 125 1.10 28.37 15.21
N LEU A 126 1.38 29.06 14.10
CA LEU A 126 1.95 28.44 12.88
C LEU A 126 3.34 27.83 13.09
N ARG A 127 4.06 28.22 14.15
CA ARG A 127 5.40 27.69 14.49
C ARG A 127 5.36 26.53 15.50
N ALA A 128 4.18 26.10 15.93
CA ALA A 128 4.06 24.98 16.87
C ALA A 128 4.47 23.68 16.18
N GLY A 129 5.52 23.02 16.69
CA GLY A 129 6.04 21.77 16.14
C GLY A 129 6.78 21.88 14.79
N THR A 130 7.10 23.10 14.34
CA THR A 130 7.75 23.34 13.05
C THR A 130 8.67 24.58 13.08
N ILE A 131 9.16 25.02 11.91
CA ILE A 131 10.08 26.15 11.76
C ILE A 131 9.38 27.51 11.63
N CYS A 132 10.14 28.61 11.67
CA CYS A 132 9.58 29.96 11.56
C CYS A 132 8.89 30.18 10.20
N ALA A 133 7.66 30.73 10.20
CA ALA A 133 6.88 30.92 8.98
C ALA A 133 7.51 31.96 8.02
N SER A 134 8.24 32.94 8.55
CA SER A 134 8.95 33.95 7.77
C SER A 134 10.32 33.50 7.27
N SER A 135 10.76 32.28 7.58
CA SER A 135 12.00 31.73 7.01
C SER A 135 11.91 31.63 5.48
N GLN A 136 13.04 31.79 4.80
CA GLN A 136 13.12 31.96 3.36
C GLN A 136 13.55 30.66 2.69
N GLN A 137 12.75 30.24 1.71
CA GLN A 137 13.06 29.21 0.74
C GLN A 137 13.22 29.86 -0.64
N TYR A 138 13.73 29.09 -1.61
CA TYR A 138 14.06 29.55 -2.95
C TYR A 138 12.85 30.11 -3.70
N LEU A 139 11.69 29.47 -3.57
CA LEU A 139 10.47 29.94 -4.25
C LEU A 139 9.70 31.02 -3.48
N SER A 140 9.72 31.00 -2.14
CA SER A 140 8.91 31.88 -1.28
C SER A 140 9.31 31.74 0.19
N SER A 141 8.67 32.49 1.09
CA SER A 141 8.68 32.19 2.53
C SER A 141 8.06 30.83 2.85
N HIS A 142 8.49 30.24 3.97
CA HIS A 142 7.95 28.99 4.50
C HIS A 142 6.45 29.10 4.83
N TYR A 143 5.94 30.29 5.15
CA TYR A 143 4.51 30.54 5.35
C TYR A 143 3.65 30.04 4.17
N ASN A 144 4.14 30.24 2.94
CA ASN A 144 3.44 29.79 1.73
C ASN A 144 3.76 28.34 1.36
N LEU A 145 4.91 27.81 1.81
CA LEU A 145 5.48 26.54 1.32
C LEU A 145 5.48 25.42 2.37
N HIS A 146 5.08 25.71 3.61
CA HIS A 146 5.12 24.78 4.74
C HIS A 146 4.47 23.45 4.38
N SER A 147 3.21 23.48 3.95
CA SER A 147 2.46 22.27 3.58
C SER A 147 2.96 21.58 2.32
N LEU A 148 3.95 22.13 1.61
CA LEU A 148 4.60 21.49 0.45
C LEU A 148 5.91 20.80 0.80
N TYR A 149 6.45 20.97 2.02
CA TYR A 149 7.79 20.52 2.36
C TYR A 149 7.97 19.02 2.09
N GLY A 150 7.11 18.18 2.67
CA GLY A 150 7.13 16.72 2.45
C GLY A 150 6.92 16.31 0.99
N LEU A 151 6.05 17.00 0.25
CA LEU A 151 5.89 16.77 -1.20
C LEU A 151 7.19 17.06 -1.95
N THR A 152 7.84 18.19 -1.68
CA THR A 152 9.06 18.59 -2.38
C THR A 152 10.25 17.68 -2.05
N GLU A 153 10.34 17.20 -0.82
CA GLU A 153 11.29 16.14 -0.45
C GLU A 153 10.98 14.80 -1.14
N ALA A 154 9.71 14.41 -1.22
CA ALA A 154 9.30 13.19 -1.91
C ALA A 154 9.67 13.25 -3.41
N VAL A 155 9.49 14.40 -4.06
CA VAL A 155 9.94 14.63 -5.45
C VAL A 155 11.46 14.49 -5.57
N ALA A 156 12.23 15.12 -4.68
CA ALA A 156 13.69 15.04 -4.70
C ALA A 156 14.19 13.61 -4.45
N SER A 157 13.58 12.90 -3.50
CA SER A 157 13.92 11.52 -3.13
C SER A 157 13.54 10.52 -4.22
N HIS A 158 12.39 10.70 -4.86
CA HIS A 158 11.98 9.92 -6.02
C HIS A 158 13.00 10.05 -7.15
N ASP A 159 13.34 11.27 -7.56
CA ASP A 159 14.34 11.52 -8.62
C ASP A 159 15.72 10.97 -8.25
N ALA A 160 16.17 11.15 -7.00
CA ALA A 160 17.42 10.59 -6.52
C ALA A 160 17.46 9.05 -6.65
N LEU A 161 16.45 8.35 -6.13
CA LEU A 161 16.36 6.88 -6.22
C LEU A 161 16.30 6.37 -7.66
N VAL A 162 15.57 7.07 -8.54
CA VAL A 162 15.51 6.73 -9.98
C VAL A 162 16.90 6.78 -10.60
N ARG A 163 17.67 7.84 -10.34
CA ARG A 163 19.02 8.01 -10.90
C ARG A 163 20.03 7.03 -10.32
N VAL A 164 19.99 6.83 -9.00
CA VAL A 164 20.92 5.97 -8.26
C VAL A 164 20.70 4.49 -8.60
N ARG A 165 19.45 4.05 -8.73
CA ARG A 165 19.11 2.63 -8.90
C ARG A 165 18.73 2.23 -10.33
N GLY A 166 18.34 3.18 -11.17
CA GLY A 166 17.83 2.91 -12.54
C GLY A 166 16.53 2.11 -12.57
N LYS A 167 15.79 2.10 -11.46
CA LYS A 167 14.60 1.26 -11.20
C LYS A 167 13.51 2.10 -10.55
N ARG A 168 12.28 1.58 -10.50
CA ARG A 168 11.17 2.23 -9.78
C ARG A 168 11.59 2.59 -8.35
N PRO A 169 11.35 3.84 -7.93
CA PRO A 169 11.65 4.25 -6.58
C PRO A 169 10.57 3.72 -5.63
N PHE A 170 10.98 3.42 -4.40
CA PHE A 170 10.07 3.14 -3.31
C PHE A 170 10.28 4.21 -2.23
N VAL A 171 9.36 5.17 -2.16
CA VAL A 171 9.38 6.26 -1.19
C VAL A 171 8.11 6.19 -0.37
N ILE A 172 8.24 6.19 0.96
CA ILE A 172 7.13 6.25 1.91
C ILE A 172 7.33 7.52 2.75
N SER A 173 6.36 8.44 2.71
CA SER A 173 6.45 9.77 3.33
C SER A 173 5.40 10.00 4.40
N ARG A 174 5.76 10.72 5.47
CA ARG A 174 4.79 11.12 6.50
C ARG A 174 3.93 12.27 6.00
N SER A 175 4.55 13.43 5.79
CA SER A 175 3.87 14.61 5.28
C SER A 175 3.57 14.45 3.79
N THR A 176 2.41 14.95 3.36
CA THR A 176 1.91 14.86 2.00
C THR A 176 1.15 16.13 1.60
N PHE A 177 0.99 16.34 0.29
CA PHE A 177 0.11 17.37 -0.28
C PHE A 177 -0.59 16.83 -1.54
N ALA A 178 -1.53 17.59 -2.12
CA ALA A 178 -2.21 17.20 -3.36
C ALA A 178 -1.20 16.85 -4.47
N GLY A 179 -1.36 15.68 -5.08
CA GLY A 179 -0.45 15.14 -6.10
C GLY A 179 0.70 14.26 -5.58
N HIS A 180 0.82 14.06 -4.26
CA HIS A 180 1.87 13.25 -3.63
C HIS A 180 2.00 11.84 -4.18
N GLY A 181 0.87 11.17 -4.46
CA GLY A 181 0.83 9.79 -4.93
C GLY A 181 1.48 9.57 -6.30
N ARG A 182 1.82 10.64 -7.02
CA ARG A 182 2.66 10.57 -8.22
C ARG A 182 4.11 10.17 -7.92
N PHE A 183 4.59 10.44 -6.70
CA PHE A 183 6.01 10.31 -6.34
C PHE A 183 6.27 9.34 -5.19
N ALA A 184 5.32 9.17 -4.27
CA ALA A 184 5.53 8.39 -3.06
C ALA A 184 4.23 7.79 -2.50
N GLY A 185 4.37 6.75 -1.69
CA GLY A 185 3.32 6.27 -0.79
C GLY A 185 3.31 7.04 0.53
N HIS A 186 2.43 6.60 1.42
CA HIS A 186 2.18 7.21 2.72
C HIS A 186 1.92 6.15 3.80
N TRP A 187 2.21 6.47 5.06
CA TRP A 187 1.67 5.74 6.21
C TRP A 187 1.06 6.74 7.19
N THR A 188 0.02 6.34 7.91
CA THR A 188 -0.82 7.22 8.72
C THR A 188 -0.16 7.75 10.00
N GLY A 189 1.16 7.63 10.12
CA GLY A 189 1.92 8.14 11.27
C GLY A 189 1.78 7.31 12.54
N ASP A 190 2.01 7.98 13.65
CA ASP A 190 2.28 7.39 14.98
C ASP A 190 0.97 6.97 15.69
N VAL A 191 0.25 6.03 15.10
CA VAL A 191 -1.02 5.52 15.64
C VAL A 191 -0.80 4.70 16.93
N ARG A 192 -1.72 4.79 17.88
CA ARG A 192 -1.66 4.01 19.12
C ARG A 192 -2.08 2.56 18.90
N SER A 193 -1.49 1.63 19.65
CA SER A 193 -1.93 0.24 19.80
C SER A 193 -3.30 0.15 20.51
N SER A 194 -4.38 0.52 19.82
CA SER A 194 -5.75 0.47 20.32
C SER A 194 -6.77 0.03 19.26
N TRP A 195 -7.89 -0.55 19.70
CA TRP A 195 -9.02 -0.94 18.82
C TRP A 195 -9.66 0.24 18.09
N GLU A 196 -9.64 1.42 18.71
CA GLU A 196 -10.12 2.65 18.10
C GLU A 196 -9.26 3.04 16.89
N GLN A 197 -7.93 2.97 17.02
CA GLN A 197 -7.00 3.27 15.92
C GLN A 197 -7.03 2.19 14.82
N LEU A 198 -7.23 0.92 15.20
CA LEU A 198 -7.52 -0.14 14.24
C LEU A 198 -8.74 0.22 13.36
N TYR A 199 -9.83 0.69 13.97
CA TYR A 199 -11.01 1.13 13.23
C TYR A 199 -10.72 2.35 12.36
N TYR A 200 -10.19 3.44 12.92
CA TYR A 200 -9.97 4.69 12.18
C TYR A 200 -8.95 4.57 11.03
N SER A 201 -8.10 3.55 11.06
CA SER A 201 -7.22 3.23 9.93
C SER A 201 -7.97 2.95 8.61
N ILE A 202 -9.22 2.44 8.67
CA ILE A 202 -10.01 2.13 7.48
C ILE A 202 -10.42 3.41 6.74
N PRO A 203 -11.20 4.34 7.35
CA PRO A 203 -11.57 5.57 6.67
C PRO A 203 -10.35 6.38 6.24
N GLU A 204 -9.25 6.36 6.99
CA GLU A 204 -8.03 7.07 6.61
C GLU A 204 -7.37 6.49 5.35
N VAL A 205 -7.19 5.16 5.28
CA VAL A 205 -6.70 4.48 4.06
C VAL A 205 -7.60 4.74 2.86
N LEU A 206 -8.92 4.76 3.08
CA LEU A 206 -9.90 5.07 2.03
C LEU A 206 -9.77 6.52 1.54
N LEU A 207 -9.62 7.48 2.45
CA LEU A 207 -9.42 8.90 2.10
C LEU A 207 -8.16 9.09 1.25
N PHE A 208 -7.03 8.48 1.62
CA PHE A 208 -5.80 8.58 0.83
C PHE A 208 -5.91 7.95 -0.56
N ASN A 209 -6.70 6.88 -0.71
CA ASN A 209 -7.02 6.36 -2.05
C ASN A 209 -7.82 7.40 -2.86
N LEU A 210 -8.81 8.08 -2.27
CA LEU A 210 -9.55 9.17 -2.92
C LEU A 210 -8.66 10.38 -3.26
N TYR A 211 -7.62 10.63 -2.45
CA TYR A 211 -6.61 11.67 -2.71
C TYR A 211 -5.59 11.29 -3.79
N GLY A 212 -5.70 10.09 -4.37
CA GLY A 212 -4.77 9.60 -5.38
C GLY A 212 -3.43 9.14 -4.81
N VAL A 213 -3.38 8.74 -3.53
CA VAL A 213 -2.21 8.13 -2.86
C VAL A 213 -2.56 6.68 -2.48
N PRO A 214 -2.69 5.77 -3.47
CA PRO A 214 -3.21 4.43 -3.21
C PRO A 214 -2.24 3.55 -2.43
N LEU A 215 -0.92 3.82 -2.46
CA LEU A 215 0.07 3.10 -1.67
C LEU A 215 0.09 3.64 -0.23
N VAL A 216 -0.91 3.24 0.55
CA VAL A 216 -1.14 3.73 1.92
C VAL A 216 -1.51 2.60 2.88
N GLY A 217 -1.17 2.76 4.16
CA GLY A 217 -1.53 1.87 5.25
C GLY A 217 -1.18 2.45 6.62
N ALA A 218 -1.69 1.81 7.68
CA ALA A 218 -1.33 2.14 9.06
C ALA A 218 -0.30 1.14 9.62
N ASP A 219 0.41 1.53 10.67
CA ASP A 219 1.34 0.64 11.36
C ASP A 219 0.58 -0.48 12.08
N ILE A 220 0.76 -1.70 11.57
CA ILE A 220 0.01 -2.89 12.00
C ILE A 220 0.38 -3.23 13.44
N CYS A 221 -0.66 -3.51 14.23
CA CYS A 221 -0.65 -3.72 15.68
C CYS A 221 -0.53 -2.44 16.51
N GLY A 222 -0.32 -1.29 15.86
CA GLY A 222 -0.14 0.03 16.45
C GLY A 222 1.34 0.37 16.65
N PHE A 223 1.68 1.66 16.55
CA PHE A 223 3.04 2.16 16.77
C PHE A 223 3.27 2.49 18.26
N LEU A 224 2.43 3.36 18.83
CA LEU A 224 2.59 3.83 20.22
C LEU A 224 1.97 2.85 21.23
N GLY A 225 2.78 2.46 22.22
CA GLY A 225 2.36 1.63 23.35
C GLY A 225 2.26 0.13 23.04
N ASP A 226 2.13 -0.68 24.09
CA ASP A 226 2.08 -2.14 23.99
C ASP A 226 0.79 -2.62 23.33
N THR A 227 0.91 -3.41 22.26
CA THR A 227 -0.22 -4.14 21.68
C THR A 227 -0.62 -5.35 22.52
N SER A 228 -1.84 -5.87 22.29
CA SER A 228 -2.26 -7.18 22.81
C SER A 228 -2.23 -8.23 21.71
N GLU A 229 -2.13 -9.52 22.07
CA GLU A 229 -2.15 -10.60 21.08
C GLU A 229 -3.44 -10.58 20.23
N GLU A 230 -4.60 -10.39 20.88
CA GLU A 230 -5.88 -10.31 20.17
C GLU A 230 -5.93 -9.12 19.20
N LEU A 231 -5.51 -7.93 19.66
CA LEU A 231 -5.47 -6.74 18.81
C LEU A 231 -4.53 -6.97 17.63
N CYS A 232 -3.34 -7.51 17.87
CA CYS A 232 -2.35 -7.71 16.82
C CYS A 232 -2.77 -8.79 15.81
N VAL A 233 -3.50 -9.83 16.23
CA VAL A 233 -4.14 -10.78 15.29
C VAL A 233 -5.16 -10.06 14.40
N ARG A 234 -6.09 -9.29 14.98
CA ARG A 234 -7.12 -8.57 14.21
C ARG A 234 -6.52 -7.49 13.31
N TRP A 235 -5.49 -6.79 13.78
CA TRP A 235 -4.81 -5.79 12.99
C TRP A 235 -3.98 -6.40 11.87
N THR A 236 -3.33 -7.54 12.09
CA THR A 236 -2.62 -8.25 11.01
C THR A 236 -3.60 -8.76 9.95
N GLN A 237 -4.76 -9.26 10.37
CA GLN A 237 -5.85 -9.65 9.46
C GLN A 237 -6.34 -8.48 8.60
N LEU A 238 -6.66 -7.34 9.21
CA LEU A 238 -7.06 -6.13 8.49
C LEU A 238 -5.93 -5.60 7.61
N GLY A 239 -4.74 -5.45 8.19
CA GLY A 239 -3.58 -4.84 7.56
C GLY A 239 -3.01 -5.64 6.40
N ALA A 240 -3.28 -6.95 6.33
CA ALA A 240 -3.04 -7.75 5.15
C ALA A 240 -3.76 -7.20 3.89
N PHE A 241 -4.79 -6.38 4.08
CA PHE A 241 -5.55 -5.71 3.04
C PHE A 241 -5.28 -4.20 2.94
N TYR A 242 -4.32 -3.64 3.69
CA TYR A 242 -3.81 -2.31 3.34
C TYR A 242 -3.01 -2.40 2.03
N PRO A 243 -3.17 -1.44 1.11
CA PRO A 243 -2.32 -1.40 -0.08
C PRO A 243 -0.82 -1.37 0.27
N PHE A 244 -0.41 -0.57 1.26
CA PHE A 244 0.90 -0.64 1.90
C PHE A 244 0.79 -1.36 3.26
N MET A 245 1.50 -2.49 3.42
CA MET A 245 1.43 -3.31 4.63
C MET A 245 2.78 -3.27 5.37
N ARG A 246 2.81 -2.66 6.56
CA ARG A 246 3.99 -2.62 7.43
C ARG A 246 3.56 -2.86 8.89
N ASN A 247 4.26 -3.73 9.60
CA ASN A 247 4.26 -3.74 11.06
C ASN A 247 5.48 -2.92 11.50
N HIS A 248 5.25 -1.92 12.34
CA HIS A 248 6.26 -1.02 12.87
C HIS A 248 5.90 -0.69 14.32
N ASN A 249 6.90 -0.42 15.15
CA ASN A 249 6.74 -0.35 16.60
C ASN A 249 7.64 0.73 17.18
N ASP A 250 7.17 1.40 18.23
CA ASP A 250 7.90 2.45 18.92
C ASP A 250 9.06 1.91 19.77
N HIS A 251 10.03 2.76 20.03
CA HIS A 251 11.14 2.47 20.92
C HIS A 251 10.63 2.21 22.35
N GLY A 252 10.95 1.03 22.89
CA GLY A 252 10.59 0.64 24.26
C GLY A 252 9.26 -0.10 24.41
N SER A 253 8.43 -0.14 23.36
CA SER A 253 7.28 -1.05 23.29
C SER A 253 7.72 -2.52 23.24
N LYS A 254 6.88 -3.43 23.74
CA LYS A 254 7.13 -4.87 23.63
C LYS A 254 7.22 -5.33 22.16
N PRO A 255 8.02 -6.38 21.86
CA PRO A 255 8.08 -6.98 20.53
C PRO A 255 6.68 -7.37 20.03
N GLN A 256 6.42 -7.08 18.76
CA GLN A 256 5.13 -7.36 18.09
C GLN A 256 5.30 -7.92 16.67
N GLU A 257 6.48 -8.44 16.35
CA GLU A 257 6.69 -9.24 15.15
C GLU A 257 5.82 -10.51 15.23
N PRO A 258 5.30 -11.04 14.11
CA PRO A 258 4.39 -12.18 14.17
C PRO A 258 4.91 -13.37 14.99
N TYR A 259 6.22 -13.66 14.95
CA TYR A 259 6.83 -14.77 15.69
C TYR A 259 6.89 -14.56 17.22
N ALA A 260 6.61 -13.36 17.72
CA ALA A 260 6.66 -13.04 19.15
C ALA A 260 5.41 -13.54 19.92
N PHE A 261 4.35 -13.92 19.21
CA PHE A 261 3.06 -14.30 19.79
C PHE A 261 2.88 -15.81 19.95
N SER A 262 1.77 -16.23 20.57
CA SER A 262 1.42 -17.64 20.73
C SER A 262 1.31 -18.38 19.38
N PRO A 263 1.49 -19.72 19.34
CA PRO A 263 1.36 -20.50 18.11
C PRO A 263 0.00 -20.31 17.39
N ALA A 264 -1.09 -20.12 18.14
CA ALA A 264 -2.42 -19.89 17.56
C ALA A 264 -2.52 -18.51 16.88
N ALA A 265 -1.99 -17.47 17.52
CA ALA A 265 -1.90 -16.14 16.93
C ALA A 265 -0.98 -16.12 15.70
N GLN A 266 0.16 -16.81 15.76
CA GLN A 266 1.06 -16.98 14.62
C GLN A 266 0.37 -17.62 13.42
N GLU A 267 -0.47 -18.63 13.63
CA GLU A 267 -1.23 -19.28 12.54
C GLU A 267 -2.24 -18.33 11.91
N ALA A 268 -2.99 -17.58 12.72
CA ALA A 268 -3.93 -16.57 12.22
C ALA A 268 -3.22 -15.46 11.41
N MET A 269 -2.08 -14.98 11.90
CA MET A 269 -1.25 -13.98 11.22
C MET A 269 -0.65 -14.53 9.92
N ARG A 270 -0.14 -15.77 9.95
CA ARG A 270 0.40 -16.47 8.77
C ARG A 270 -0.66 -16.64 7.69
N LYS A 271 -1.87 -17.06 8.05
CA LYS A 271 -3.01 -17.19 7.13
C LYS A 271 -3.33 -15.86 6.43
N ALA A 272 -3.33 -14.75 7.16
CA ALA A 272 -3.56 -13.43 6.60
C ALA A 272 -2.44 -13.01 5.60
N LEU A 273 -1.17 -13.25 5.97
CA LEU A 273 -0.03 -12.96 5.11
C LEU A 273 -0.02 -13.83 3.85
N VAL A 274 -0.27 -15.13 3.98
CA VAL A 274 -0.36 -16.08 2.86
C VAL A 274 -1.45 -15.65 1.89
N LEU A 275 -2.64 -15.30 2.40
CA LEU A 275 -3.75 -14.83 1.57
C LEU A 275 -3.38 -13.54 0.80
N ARG A 276 -2.73 -12.58 1.46
CA ARG A 276 -2.22 -11.38 0.78
C ARG A 276 -1.26 -11.74 -0.34
N TYR A 277 -0.28 -12.62 -0.08
CA TYR A 277 0.71 -13.03 -1.08
C TYR A 277 0.07 -13.72 -2.27
N SER A 278 -0.98 -14.52 -2.04
CA SER A 278 -1.74 -15.12 -3.14
C SER A 278 -2.47 -14.10 -4.00
N LEU A 279 -2.94 -12.99 -3.41
CA LEU A 279 -3.67 -11.92 -4.09
C LEU A 279 -2.78 -10.84 -4.71
N LEU A 280 -1.44 -10.94 -4.61
CA LEU A 280 -0.54 -9.92 -5.14
C LEU A 280 -0.71 -9.65 -6.65
N PRO A 281 -0.97 -10.62 -7.54
CA PRO A 281 -1.23 -10.32 -8.95
C PRO A 281 -2.47 -9.45 -9.15
N TYR A 282 -3.55 -9.71 -8.39
CA TYR A 282 -4.75 -8.88 -8.40
C TYR A 282 -4.46 -7.48 -7.86
N LEU A 283 -3.82 -7.38 -6.68
CA LEU A 283 -3.44 -6.09 -6.09
C LEU A 283 -2.56 -5.26 -7.02
N TYR A 284 -1.57 -5.88 -7.67
CA TYR A 284 -0.67 -5.23 -8.60
C TYR A 284 -1.40 -4.75 -9.87
N THR A 285 -2.38 -5.51 -10.35
CA THR A 285 -3.26 -5.09 -11.44
C THR A 285 -4.12 -3.88 -11.04
N LEU A 286 -4.58 -3.80 -9.78
CA LEU A 286 -5.27 -2.61 -9.28
C LEU A 286 -4.35 -1.39 -9.23
N PHE A 287 -3.09 -1.55 -8.80
CA PHE A 287 -2.10 -0.47 -8.85
C PHE A 287 -1.81 -0.01 -10.28
N HIS A 288 -1.78 -0.92 -11.25
CA HIS A 288 -1.66 -0.56 -12.66
C HIS A 288 -2.84 0.30 -13.13
N LYS A 289 -4.09 -0.03 -12.75
CA LYS A 289 -5.27 0.79 -13.06
C LYS A 289 -5.23 2.16 -12.37
N ALA A 290 -4.75 2.20 -11.12
CA ALA A 290 -4.54 3.47 -10.43
C ALA A 290 -3.52 4.36 -11.17
N HIS A 291 -2.42 3.77 -11.62
CA HIS A 291 -1.38 4.48 -12.38
C HIS A 291 -1.84 4.96 -13.76
N SER A 292 -2.54 4.12 -14.51
CA SER A 292 -2.89 4.38 -15.92
C SER A 292 -4.22 5.12 -16.11
N ALA A 293 -5.17 4.99 -15.18
CA ALA A 293 -6.53 5.51 -15.30
C ALA A 293 -7.02 6.32 -14.08
N GLY A 294 -6.20 6.48 -13.04
CA GLY A 294 -6.58 7.22 -11.84
C GLY A 294 -7.61 6.50 -10.97
N GLU A 295 -7.72 5.17 -11.08
CA GLU A 295 -8.58 4.38 -10.20
C GLU A 295 -8.06 4.30 -8.76
N THR A 296 -8.96 4.00 -7.82
CA THR A 296 -8.60 3.66 -6.43
C THR A 296 -8.26 2.17 -6.27
N VAL A 297 -7.31 1.84 -5.39
CA VAL A 297 -6.95 0.45 -5.06
C VAL A 297 -7.85 -0.08 -3.94
N ALA A 298 -7.72 0.48 -2.74
CA ALA A 298 -8.70 0.29 -1.67
C ALA A 298 -9.79 1.35 -1.82
N ARG A 299 -11.06 0.94 -1.87
CA ARG A 299 -12.17 1.85 -2.16
C ARG A 299 -13.36 1.68 -1.23
N PRO A 300 -14.05 2.77 -0.87
CA PRO A 300 -15.27 2.68 -0.07
C PRO A 300 -16.39 2.07 -0.91
N LEU A 301 -17.35 1.43 -0.25
CA LEU A 301 -18.47 0.78 -0.94
C LEU A 301 -19.28 1.78 -1.78
N PHE A 302 -19.43 3.03 -1.30
CA PHE A 302 -20.19 4.05 -2.04
C PHE A 302 -19.56 4.42 -3.39
N LEU A 303 -18.26 4.18 -3.60
CA LEU A 303 -17.62 4.48 -4.88
C LEU A 303 -18.01 3.45 -5.95
N GLU A 304 -18.26 2.21 -5.53
CA GLU A 304 -18.67 1.10 -6.39
C GLU A 304 -20.20 0.99 -6.51
N PHE A 305 -20.93 1.39 -5.47
CA PHE A 305 -22.39 1.29 -5.37
C PHE A 305 -23.03 2.65 -5.03
N PRO A 306 -22.79 3.73 -5.81
CA PRO A 306 -23.19 5.08 -5.45
C PRO A 306 -24.71 5.30 -5.41
N THR A 307 -25.48 4.43 -6.06
CA THR A 307 -26.95 4.50 -6.08
C THR A 307 -27.60 3.87 -4.86
N ASP A 308 -26.85 3.14 -4.04
CA ASP A 308 -27.34 2.55 -2.80
C ASP A 308 -27.01 3.48 -1.62
N PRO A 309 -28.01 4.21 -1.07
CA PRO A 309 -27.77 5.21 -0.04
C PRO A 309 -27.22 4.62 1.26
N ASN A 310 -27.40 3.31 1.50
CA ASN A 310 -26.88 2.67 2.70
C ASN A 310 -25.34 2.58 2.70
N THR A 311 -24.71 2.67 1.54
CA THR A 311 -23.25 2.56 1.40
C THR A 311 -22.52 3.84 1.77
N LEU A 312 -23.22 4.99 1.78
CA LEU A 312 -22.63 6.32 2.02
C LEU A 312 -21.97 6.44 3.40
N SER A 313 -22.52 5.77 4.41
CA SER A 313 -22.01 5.80 5.79
C SER A 313 -21.19 4.56 6.17
N VAL A 314 -20.87 3.67 5.23
CA VAL A 314 -20.10 2.46 5.54
C VAL A 314 -18.61 2.79 5.54
N ASP A 315 -18.02 2.83 6.73
CA ASP A 315 -16.59 3.11 6.99
C ASP A 315 -15.87 1.97 7.74
N ARG A 316 -16.58 0.87 8.04
CA ARG A 316 -16.05 -0.34 8.70
C ARG A 316 -15.76 -1.49 7.73
N GLN A 317 -16.01 -1.27 6.44
CA GLN A 317 -15.72 -2.19 5.36
C GLN A 317 -15.08 -1.42 4.22
N PHE A 318 -14.35 -2.14 3.37
CA PHE A 318 -13.81 -1.58 2.14
C PHE A 318 -13.66 -2.67 1.10
N MET A 319 -13.39 -2.25 -0.13
CA MET A 319 -13.14 -3.14 -1.24
C MET A 319 -11.73 -2.98 -1.78
N TRP A 320 -11.18 -4.06 -2.33
CA TRP A 320 -10.05 -4.01 -3.26
C TRP A 320 -10.60 -4.06 -4.68
N GLY A 321 -10.47 -2.95 -5.41
CA GLY A 321 -11.11 -2.77 -6.69
C GLY A 321 -12.63 -2.99 -6.59
N ALA A 322 -13.23 -3.49 -7.67
CA ALA A 322 -14.65 -3.83 -7.72
C ALA A 322 -14.97 -5.26 -7.25
N GLY A 323 -13.96 -6.13 -7.14
CA GLY A 323 -14.13 -7.57 -7.05
C GLY A 323 -14.06 -8.20 -5.65
N LEU A 324 -13.52 -7.51 -4.65
CA LEU A 324 -13.22 -8.11 -3.34
C LEU A 324 -13.69 -7.21 -2.19
N LEU A 325 -14.58 -7.71 -1.32
CA LEU A 325 -15.11 -7.02 -0.14
C LEU A 325 -14.48 -7.58 1.15
N ILE A 326 -13.98 -6.70 2.01
CA ILE A 326 -13.32 -7.03 3.28
C ILE A 326 -14.17 -6.53 4.45
N THR A 327 -14.49 -7.44 5.38
CA THR A 327 -15.30 -7.17 6.58
C THR A 327 -14.53 -7.60 7.84
N PRO A 328 -13.73 -6.70 8.43
CA PRO A 328 -12.88 -6.99 9.59
C PRO A 328 -13.64 -6.95 10.93
N VAL A 329 -13.14 -7.69 11.92
CA VAL A 329 -13.52 -7.49 13.34
C VAL A 329 -12.70 -6.33 13.90
N LEU A 330 -13.37 -5.35 14.50
CA LEU A 330 -12.76 -4.09 14.96
C LEU A 330 -12.96 -3.83 16.46
N GLU A 331 -13.44 -4.83 17.21
CA GLU A 331 -13.70 -4.74 18.64
C GLU A 331 -13.19 -6.02 19.35
N ALA A 332 -12.69 -5.84 20.58
CA ALA A 332 -12.21 -6.94 21.42
C ALA A 332 -13.33 -7.93 21.78
N GLY A 333 -12.97 -9.21 21.93
CA GLY A 333 -13.82 -10.29 22.38
C GLY A 333 -14.89 -10.73 21.37
N LYS A 334 -14.89 -10.19 20.14
CA LYS A 334 -15.90 -10.53 19.13
C LYS A 334 -15.52 -11.77 18.34
N THR A 335 -16.51 -12.64 18.16
CA THR A 335 -16.47 -13.84 17.31
C THR A 335 -17.43 -13.76 16.13
N ASN A 336 -18.12 -12.62 15.97
CA ASN A 336 -19.00 -12.31 14.85
C ASN A 336 -18.85 -10.84 14.47
N VAL A 337 -19.16 -10.50 13.23
CA VAL A 337 -19.19 -9.11 12.73
C VAL A 337 -20.40 -8.88 11.84
N SER A 338 -21.02 -7.70 11.93
CA SER A 338 -22.06 -7.27 11.01
C SER A 338 -21.44 -6.51 9.84
N GLY A 339 -21.73 -6.91 8.61
CA GLY A 339 -21.30 -6.22 7.39
C GLY A 339 -22.48 -5.92 6.49
N TYR A 340 -22.45 -4.77 5.82
CA TYR A 340 -23.36 -4.43 4.74
C TYR A 340 -22.91 -5.13 3.46
N PHE A 341 -23.84 -5.79 2.79
CA PHE A 341 -23.62 -6.42 1.49
C PHE A 341 -24.55 -5.74 0.48
N PRO A 342 -24.01 -5.01 -0.51
CA PRO A 342 -24.79 -4.46 -1.62
C PRO A 342 -25.54 -5.56 -2.41
N LEU A 343 -26.56 -5.16 -3.18
CA LEU A 343 -27.37 -6.06 -4.03
C LEU A 343 -26.48 -6.77 -5.07
N GLU A 344 -26.05 -7.99 -4.73
CA GLU A 344 -25.26 -8.89 -5.56
C GLU A 344 -25.14 -10.25 -4.87
N THR A 345 -24.64 -11.26 -5.58
CA THR A 345 -24.11 -12.48 -4.99
C THR A 345 -22.65 -12.31 -4.56
N TRP A 346 -22.35 -12.69 -3.32
CA TRP A 346 -21.03 -12.57 -2.71
C TRP A 346 -20.55 -13.94 -2.25
N TYR A 347 -19.41 -14.38 -2.77
CA TYR A 347 -18.81 -15.68 -2.46
C TYR A 347 -17.69 -15.52 -1.44
N ASN A 348 -17.74 -16.24 -0.33
CA ASN A 348 -16.65 -16.22 0.64
C ASN A 348 -15.41 -16.90 0.06
N LEU A 349 -14.29 -16.17 0.00
CA LEU A 349 -13.05 -16.63 -0.63
C LEU A 349 -12.42 -17.82 0.12
N MET A 350 -12.67 -17.95 1.42
CA MET A 350 -11.98 -18.92 2.29
C MET A 350 -12.87 -20.09 2.71
N ALA A 351 -14.14 -19.82 3.02
CA ALA A 351 -15.09 -20.81 3.57
C ALA A 351 -16.03 -21.40 2.50
N GLY A 352 -16.07 -20.82 1.29
CA GLY A 352 -16.96 -21.25 0.21
C GLY A 352 -18.46 -21.00 0.45
N SER A 353 -18.83 -20.32 1.52
CA SER A 353 -20.22 -19.88 1.76
C SER A 353 -20.63 -18.78 0.77
N VAL A 354 -21.92 -18.68 0.49
CA VAL A 354 -22.48 -17.70 -0.46
C VAL A 354 -23.52 -16.82 0.22
N ILE A 355 -23.52 -15.54 -0.13
CA ILE A 355 -24.51 -14.56 0.31
C ILE A 355 -25.21 -14.02 -0.93
N HIS A 356 -26.50 -14.29 -1.05
CA HIS A 356 -27.38 -13.66 -2.04
C HIS A 356 -28.01 -12.42 -1.40
N SER A 357 -27.34 -11.28 -1.50
CA SER A 357 -27.76 -10.07 -0.82
C SER A 357 -28.84 -9.33 -1.60
N LYS A 358 -29.77 -8.69 -0.88
CA LYS A 358 -30.75 -7.73 -1.41
C LYS A 358 -30.38 -6.27 -1.12
N GLY A 359 -29.13 -6.00 -0.71
CA GLY A 359 -28.74 -4.71 -0.13
C GLY A 359 -29.06 -4.66 1.37
N GLN A 360 -28.34 -5.45 2.17
CA GLN A 360 -28.69 -5.68 3.57
C GLN A 360 -27.47 -5.91 4.47
N TRP A 361 -27.66 -5.71 5.77
CA TRP A 361 -26.70 -6.11 6.80
C TRP A 361 -26.79 -7.60 7.08
N VAL A 362 -25.65 -8.26 7.20
CA VAL A 362 -25.52 -9.69 7.48
C VAL A 362 -24.55 -9.90 8.64
N LEU A 363 -24.96 -10.71 9.61
CA LEU A 363 -24.11 -11.15 10.72
C LEU A 363 -23.27 -12.35 10.26
N LEU A 364 -21.95 -12.22 10.33
CA LEU A 364 -20.98 -13.20 9.87
C LEU A 364 -20.21 -13.81 11.05
N PRO A 365 -20.00 -15.14 11.07
CA PRO A 365 -18.99 -15.76 11.92
C PRO A 365 -17.61 -15.17 11.63
N ALA A 366 -16.91 -14.78 12.69
CA ALA A 366 -15.57 -14.21 12.63
C ALA A 366 -14.78 -14.59 13.90
N PRO A 367 -14.52 -15.89 14.15
CA PRO A 367 -13.60 -16.31 15.22
C PRO A 367 -12.22 -15.65 15.06
N LEU A 368 -11.37 -15.75 16.10
CA LEU A 368 -10.11 -15.00 16.17
C LEU A 368 -9.18 -15.25 14.97
N ASP A 369 -9.24 -16.43 14.36
CA ASP A 369 -8.44 -16.86 13.20
C ASP A 369 -9.02 -16.47 11.83
N THR A 370 -10.09 -15.68 11.82
CA THR A 370 -10.90 -15.43 10.62
C THR A 370 -11.17 -13.95 10.41
N ILE A 371 -10.84 -13.49 9.19
CA ILE A 371 -11.35 -12.25 8.59
C ILE A 371 -12.27 -12.61 7.42
N ASN A 372 -13.40 -11.91 7.32
CA ASN A 372 -14.39 -12.18 6.28
C ASN A 372 -13.99 -11.46 4.99
N VAL A 373 -13.82 -12.25 3.92
CA VAL A 373 -13.40 -11.77 2.59
C VAL A 373 -14.30 -12.41 1.55
N HIS A 374 -14.99 -11.57 0.76
CA HIS A 374 -15.97 -12.04 -0.21
C HIS A 374 -15.65 -11.53 -1.62
N VAL A 375 -15.66 -12.43 -2.59
CA VAL A 375 -15.56 -12.13 -4.02
C VAL A 375 -16.94 -11.78 -4.55
N ARG A 376 -17.05 -10.65 -5.25
CA ARG A 376 -18.28 -10.22 -5.90
C ARG A 376 -18.53 -11.07 -7.15
N ALA A 377 -19.74 -11.56 -7.33
CA ALA A 377 -20.15 -12.19 -8.58
C ALA A 377 -19.89 -11.28 -9.79
N GLY A 378 -19.58 -11.88 -10.94
CA GLY A 378 -19.20 -11.17 -12.16
C GLY A 378 -17.70 -10.84 -12.27
N HIS A 379 -16.88 -11.26 -11.32
CA HIS A 379 -15.44 -10.93 -11.30
C HIS A 379 -14.54 -12.16 -11.39
N ILE A 380 -13.38 -11.99 -12.03
CA ILE A 380 -12.30 -12.99 -12.09
C ILE A 380 -11.06 -12.39 -11.44
N LEU A 381 -10.50 -13.09 -10.46
CA LEU A 381 -9.32 -12.64 -9.71
C LEU A 381 -8.09 -13.48 -10.09
N PRO A 382 -6.99 -12.87 -10.54
CA PRO A 382 -5.72 -13.57 -10.69
C PRO A 382 -5.00 -13.72 -9.35
N LEU A 383 -4.64 -14.95 -9.03
CA LEU A 383 -3.88 -15.34 -7.85
C LEU A 383 -2.55 -15.97 -8.26
N GLN A 384 -1.63 -16.10 -7.32
CA GLN A 384 -0.37 -16.82 -7.49
C GLN A 384 -0.08 -17.67 -6.27
N GLU A 385 0.60 -18.81 -6.44
CA GLU A 385 1.07 -19.59 -5.31
C GLU A 385 2.02 -18.72 -4.45
N PRO A 386 1.77 -18.60 -3.13
CA PRO A 386 2.50 -17.68 -2.27
C PRO A 386 3.92 -18.18 -1.98
N GLY A 387 4.81 -17.27 -1.60
CA GLY A 387 6.18 -17.55 -1.17
C GLY A 387 6.58 -16.62 -0.02
N LEU A 388 7.76 -16.82 0.57
CA LEU A 388 8.22 -15.96 1.69
C LEU A 388 8.68 -14.58 1.21
N THR A 389 8.90 -14.42 -0.10
CA THR A 389 9.26 -13.15 -0.75
C THR A 389 8.58 -13.07 -2.12
N THR A 390 8.40 -11.86 -2.65
CA THR A 390 7.91 -11.69 -4.03
C THR A 390 8.91 -12.17 -5.08
N THR A 391 10.21 -12.18 -4.77
CA THR A 391 11.25 -12.80 -5.60
C THR A 391 11.02 -14.30 -5.80
N GLU A 392 10.49 -14.97 -4.77
CA GLU A 392 10.10 -16.38 -4.83
C GLU A 392 8.72 -16.55 -5.45
N SER A 393 7.68 -15.87 -4.92
CA SER A 393 6.29 -16.10 -5.33
C SER A 393 6.07 -15.82 -6.81
N ARG A 394 6.74 -14.81 -7.39
CA ARG A 394 6.62 -14.45 -8.82
C ARG A 394 7.07 -15.56 -9.77
N LYS A 395 7.83 -16.55 -9.30
CA LYS A 395 8.29 -17.71 -10.09
C LYS A 395 7.34 -18.91 -10.00
N LYS A 396 6.31 -18.82 -9.16
CA LYS A 396 5.36 -19.91 -8.94
C LYS A 396 4.13 -19.78 -9.84
N GLY A 397 3.33 -20.84 -9.92
CA GLY A 397 2.16 -20.88 -10.79
C GLY A 397 1.05 -19.95 -10.35
N MET A 398 0.23 -19.55 -11.33
CA MET A 398 -0.96 -18.73 -11.13
C MET A 398 -2.21 -19.58 -10.95
N ALA A 399 -3.22 -18.97 -10.33
CA ALA A 399 -4.57 -19.50 -10.26
C ALA A 399 -5.58 -18.41 -10.63
N LEU A 400 -6.78 -18.81 -11.05
CA LEU A 400 -7.90 -17.89 -11.28
C LEU A 400 -9.07 -18.26 -10.38
N VAL A 401 -9.66 -17.28 -9.71
CA VAL A 401 -10.95 -17.41 -9.03
C VAL A 401 -12.00 -16.74 -9.90
N VAL A 402 -12.92 -17.53 -10.46
CA VAL A 402 -13.99 -17.08 -11.37
C VAL A 402 -15.31 -17.06 -10.58
N ALA A 403 -15.76 -15.88 -10.17
CA ALA A 403 -17.03 -15.72 -9.45
C ALA A 403 -18.18 -15.45 -10.42
N LEU A 404 -18.96 -16.48 -10.75
CA LEU A 404 -20.04 -16.35 -11.74
C LEU A 404 -21.21 -15.53 -11.19
N THR A 405 -21.82 -14.71 -12.05
CA THR A 405 -23.19 -14.24 -11.85
C THR A 405 -24.19 -15.39 -12.00
N VAL A 406 -25.45 -15.17 -11.63
CA VAL A 406 -26.56 -16.11 -11.91
C VAL A 406 -26.69 -16.41 -13.41
N ALA A 407 -26.32 -15.46 -14.28
CA ALA A 407 -26.29 -15.64 -15.72
C ALA A 407 -25.06 -16.42 -16.23
N GLY A 408 -24.17 -16.89 -15.34
CA GLY A 408 -22.96 -17.62 -15.71
C GLY A 408 -21.87 -16.74 -16.32
N VAL A 409 -21.86 -15.43 -16.01
CA VAL A 409 -20.90 -14.47 -16.57
C VAL A 409 -19.94 -13.96 -15.50
N ALA A 410 -18.65 -13.82 -15.85
CA ALA A 410 -17.65 -13.10 -15.06
C ALA A 410 -16.56 -12.49 -15.95
N ARG A 411 -15.91 -11.42 -15.48
CA ARG A 411 -14.77 -10.78 -16.18
C ARG A 411 -13.64 -10.41 -15.23
N GLY A 412 -12.43 -10.40 -15.73
CA GLY A 412 -11.28 -9.88 -15.00
C GLY A 412 -10.09 -9.65 -15.91
N ASP A 413 -8.99 -9.23 -15.32
CA ASP A 413 -7.78 -8.89 -16.06
C ASP A 413 -6.53 -9.10 -15.20
N LEU A 414 -5.40 -9.27 -15.87
CA LEU A 414 -4.07 -9.36 -15.28
C LEU A 414 -3.13 -8.42 -16.02
N PHE A 415 -2.44 -7.57 -15.26
CA PHE A 415 -1.26 -6.85 -15.72
C PHE A 415 0.00 -7.50 -15.15
N TRP A 416 0.99 -7.77 -16.01
CA TRP A 416 2.23 -8.42 -15.64
C TRP A 416 3.44 -7.80 -16.37
N ASP A 417 4.41 -7.32 -15.62
CA ASP A 417 5.71 -6.87 -16.12
C ASP A 417 6.83 -7.42 -15.23
N ASP A 418 8.06 -6.93 -15.38
CA ASP A 418 9.20 -7.40 -14.58
C ASP A 418 9.11 -7.04 -13.08
N GLY A 419 8.22 -6.11 -12.71
CA GLY A 419 7.94 -5.69 -11.34
C GLY A 419 8.78 -4.51 -10.83
N GLU A 420 9.77 -4.02 -11.58
CA GLU A 420 10.68 -2.97 -11.07
C GLU A 420 11.24 -1.99 -12.11
N SER A 421 11.17 -2.28 -13.40
CA SER A 421 11.71 -1.39 -14.43
C SER A 421 10.93 -0.09 -14.57
N LEU A 422 11.63 0.96 -14.97
CA LEU A 422 11.05 2.26 -15.26
C LEU A 422 10.29 2.23 -16.59
N LEU A 423 9.11 2.86 -16.59
CA LEU A 423 8.31 3.15 -17.79
C LEU A 423 7.87 1.90 -18.59
N THR A 424 7.61 0.78 -17.91
CA THR A 424 7.20 -0.47 -18.59
C THR A 424 5.89 -0.30 -19.34
N PHE A 425 4.92 0.42 -18.76
CA PHE A 425 3.63 0.67 -19.41
C PHE A 425 3.80 1.55 -20.65
N GLU A 426 4.51 2.68 -20.54
CA GLU A 426 4.72 3.63 -21.62
C GLU A 426 5.55 3.06 -22.78
N LYS A 427 6.50 2.16 -22.49
CA LYS A 427 7.30 1.46 -23.50
C LYS A 427 6.61 0.23 -24.09
N GLY A 428 5.54 -0.25 -23.45
CA GLY A 428 4.91 -1.51 -23.82
C GLY A 428 5.69 -2.76 -23.36
N ASP A 429 6.52 -2.65 -22.33
CA ASP A 429 7.28 -3.77 -21.77
C ASP A 429 6.47 -4.53 -20.71
N TYR A 430 5.29 -5.04 -21.11
CA TYR A 430 4.36 -5.74 -20.23
C TYR A 430 3.45 -6.72 -21.00
N THR A 431 2.84 -7.64 -20.26
CA THR A 431 1.76 -8.53 -20.67
C THR A 431 0.46 -8.07 -20.04
N GLN A 432 -0.62 -8.06 -20.83
CA GLN A 432 -1.97 -7.79 -20.37
C GLN A 432 -2.94 -8.83 -20.93
N ILE A 433 -3.69 -9.46 -20.03
CA ILE A 433 -4.61 -10.55 -20.33
C ILE A 433 -5.99 -10.18 -19.80
N LEU A 434 -7.01 -10.35 -20.61
CA LEU A 434 -8.41 -10.30 -20.20
C LEU A 434 -8.93 -11.73 -20.01
N PHE A 435 -9.78 -11.91 -19.01
CA PHE A 435 -10.48 -13.16 -18.75
C PHE A 435 -11.97 -12.94 -18.88
N LEU A 436 -12.65 -13.83 -19.58
CA LEU A 436 -14.10 -13.82 -19.75
C LEU A 436 -14.66 -15.20 -19.46
N ALA A 437 -15.59 -15.29 -18.52
CA ALA A 437 -16.42 -16.46 -18.32
C ALA A 437 -17.82 -16.22 -18.87
N THR A 438 -18.32 -17.13 -19.69
CA THR A 438 -19.70 -17.13 -20.22
C THR A 438 -20.06 -18.51 -20.77
N ASN A 439 -21.34 -18.90 -20.70
CA ASN A 439 -21.85 -20.15 -21.30
C ASN A 439 -21.07 -21.42 -20.93
N GLY A 440 -20.63 -21.54 -19.67
CA GLY A 440 -19.85 -22.70 -19.22
C GLY A 440 -18.41 -22.74 -19.75
N ALA A 441 -17.88 -21.61 -20.20
CA ALA A 441 -16.51 -21.47 -20.69
C ALA A 441 -15.79 -20.31 -20.00
N LEU A 442 -14.49 -20.46 -19.80
CA LEU A 442 -13.53 -19.42 -19.43
C LEU A 442 -12.55 -19.26 -20.60
N LEU A 443 -12.45 -18.05 -21.12
CA LEU A 443 -11.56 -17.66 -22.21
C LEU A 443 -10.52 -16.67 -21.69
N SER A 444 -9.25 -16.84 -22.09
CA SER A 444 -8.27 -15.76 -22.03
C SER A 444 -8.19 -15.02 -23.36
N GLU A 445 -7.96 -13.71 -23.30
CA GLU A 445 -7.69 -12.86 -24.45
C GLU A 445 -6.38 -12.09 -24.18
N LEU A 446 -5.41 -12.25 -25.07
CA LEU A 446 -4.11 -11.61 -24.95
C LEU A 446 -4.18 -10.22 -25.61
N VAL A 447 -4.33 -9.17 -24.80
CA VAL A 447 -4.31 -7.78 -25.28
C VAL A 447 -2.88 -7.38 -25.67
N ARG A 448 -1.92 -7.82 -24.87
CA ARG A 448 -0.49 -7.61 -25.11
C ARG A 448 0.31 -8.75 -24.47
N VAL A 449 1.39 -9.17 -25.13
CA VAL A 449 2.30 -10.19 -24.61
C VAL A 449 3.74 -9.67 -24.67
N ASN A 450 4.48 -9.93 -23.60
CA ASN A 450 5.91 -9.70 -23.45
C ASN A 450 6.55 -10.95 -22.84
N SER A 451 7.83 -11.20 -23.13
CA SER A 451 8.58 -12.38 -22.65
C SER A 451 8.66 -12.51 -21.13
N GLN A 452 8.32 -11.48 -20.35
CA GLN A 452 8.22 -11.56 -18.88
C GLN A 452 7.16 -12.55 -18.38
N VAL A 453 6.24 -13.00 -19.24
CA VAL A 453 5.24 -14.04 -18.91
C VAL A 453 5.72 -15.45 -19.31
N ASP A 454 6.87 -15.59 -19.96
CA ASP A 454 7.36 -16.88 -20.44
C ASP A 454 7.61 -17.83 -19.27
N GLY A 455 7.07 -19.05 -19.39
CA GLY A 455 7.16 -20.07 -18.34
C GLY A 455 6.18 -19.88 -17.18
N LEU A 456 5.39 -18.80 -17.15
CA LEU A 456 4.32 -18.64 -16.16
C LEU A 456 3.14 -19.53 -16.51
N LEU A 457 2.78 -20.44 -15.60
CA LEU A 457 1.71 -21.42 -15.81
C LEU A 457 0.48 -21.08 -14.98
N LEU A 458 -0.70 -21.17 -15.60
CA LEU A 458 -1.97 -21.35 -14.92
C LEU A 458 -2.07 -22.79 -14.42
N GLN A 459 -2.09 -22.94 -13.10
CA GLN A 459 -2.10 -24.24 -12.43
C GLN A 459 -3.48 -24.63 -11.90
N GLU A 460 -4.36 -23.66 -11.65
CA GLU A 460 -5.69 -23.94 -11.13
C GLU A 460 -6.71 -22.89 -11.57
N VAL A 461 -7.91 -23.34 -11.90
CA VAL A 461 -9.10 -22.48 -12.02
C VAL A 461 -10.15 -22.95 -11.02
N THR A 462 -10.55 -22.05 -10.13
CA THR A 462 -11.66 -22.25 -9.20
C THR A 462 -12.86 -21.43 -9.67
N VAL A 463 -13.94 -22.11 -10.06
CA VAL A 463 -15.18 -21.50 -10.53
C VAL A 463 -16.24 -21.56 -9.43
N LEU A 464 -16.72 -20.40 -8.98
CA LEU A 464 -17.73 -20.24 -7.94
C LEU A 464 -19.10 -20.04 -8.59
N GLY A 465 -20.13 -20.73 -8.07
CA GLY A 465 -21.51 -20.58 -8.54
C GLY A 465 -21.85 -21.44 -9.75
N VAL A 466 -21.20 -22.60 -9.92
CA VAL A 466 -21.55 -23.55 -10.98
C VAL A 466 -22.86 -24.26 -10.61
N PRO A 467 -23.96 -24.14 -11.39
CA PRO A 467 -25.29 -24.57 -10.95
C PRO A 467 -25.43 -26.08 -10.66
N GLY A 468 -24.68 -26.92 -11.38
CA GLY A 468 -24.74 -28.37 -11.29
C GLY A 468 -23.40 -29.03 -11.57
N PRO A 469 -23.23 -30.31 -11.21
CA PRO A 469 -21.99 -31.04 -11.42
C PRO A 469 -21.70 -31.18 -12.93
N PRO A 470 -20.53 -30.73 -13.42
CA PRO A 470 -20.15 -30.94 -14.80
C PRO A 470 -19.86 -32.43 -15.03
N GLN A 471 -20.32 -32.96 -16.16
CA GLN A 471 -19.98 -34.30 -16.62
C GLN A 471 -18.61 -34.32 -17.31
N ARG A 472 -18.22 -33.19 -17.90
CA ARG A 472 -16.96 -33.06 -18.64
C ARG A 472 -16.36 -31.68 -18.44
N VAL A 473 -15.05 -31.66 -18.22
CA VAL A 473 -14.24 -30.44 -18.21
C VAL A 473 -13.13 -30.58 -19.25
N LEU A 474 -12.94 -29.55 -20.07
CA LEU A 474 -11.96 -29.52 -21.15
C LEU A 474 -11.05 -28.30 -21.00
N ALA A 475 -9.76 -28.47 -21.27
CA ALA A 475 -8.81 -27.39 -21.49
C ALA A 475 -8.31 -27.46 -22.95
N ASN A 476 -8.52 -26.40 -23.73
CA ASN A 476 -8.21 -26.33 -25.16
C ASN A 476 -8.79 -27.52 -25.96
N GLY A 477 -9.99 -27.97 -25.60
CA GLY A 477 -10.68 -29.10 -26.23
C GLY A 477 -10.26 -30.49 -25.74
N ILE A 478 -9.22 -30.58 -24.89
CA ILE A 478 -8.70 -31.83 -24.33
C ILE A 478 -9.27 -32.05 -22.92
N PRO A 479 -9.78 -33.25 -22.57
CA PRO A 479 -10.22 -33.52 -21.21
C PRO A 479 -9.12 -33.26 -20.19
N VAL A 480 -9.45 -32.54 -19.12
CA VAL A 480 -8.52 -32.34 -18.00
C VAL A 480 -8.28 -33.66 -17.28
N SER A 481 -7.11 -33.80 -16.64
CA SER A 481 -6.74 -35.03 -15.93
C SER A 481 -7.61 -35.29 -14.70
N ASP A 482 -8.04 -34.21 -14.02
CA ASP A 482 -8.87 -34.27 -12.82
C ASP A 482 -9.66 -32.96 -12.68
N PHE A 483 -10.77 -33.01 -11.96
CA PHE A 483 -11.50 -31.86 -11.45
C PHE A 483 -12.38 -32.30 -10.28
N SER A 484 -12.68 -31.38 -9.36
CA SER A 484 -13.61 -31.65 -8.26
C SER A 484 -14.76 -30.65 -8.28
N TYR A 485 -15.96 -31.14 -7.95
CA TYR A 485 -17.13 -30.30 -7.79
C TYR A 485 -17.78 -30.55 -6.44
N ASN A 486 -17.97 -29.49 -5.66
CA ASN A 486 -18.70 -29.54 -4.40
C ASN A 486 -20.14 -29.07 -4.62
N ALA A 487 -21.09 -29.99 -4.47
CA ALA A 487 -22.51 -29.72 -4.69
C ALA A 487 -23.14 -28.81 -3.63
N ASP A 488 -22.58 -28.73 -2.43
CA ASP A 488 -23.07 -27.89 -1.33
C ASP A 488 -22.64 -26.44 -1.53
N THR A 489 -21.38 -26.21 -1.89
CA THR A 489 -20.81 -24.87 -2.09
C THR A 489 -20.93 -24.37 -3.54
N LYS A 490 -21.29 -25.24 -4.49
CA LYS A 490 -21.37 -24.93 -5.93
C LYS A 490 -20.02 -24.47 -6.52
N ILE A 491 -18.94 -25.08 -6.04
CA ILE A 491 -17.57 -24.76 -6.45
C ILE A 491 -17.01 -25.88 -7.31
N LEU A 492 -16.45 -25.51 -8.47
CA LEU A 492 -15.70 -26.38 -9.36
C LEU A 492 -14.22 -25.99 -9.30
N VAL A 493 -13.35 -26.95 -8.98
CA VAL A 493 -11.89 -26.76 -8.96
C VAL A 493 -11.27 -27.58 -10.08
N ILE A 494 -10.47 -26.92 -10.91
CA ILE A 494 -9.89 -27.49 -12.13
C ILE A 494 -8.36 -27.30 -12.08
N PRO A 495 -7.60 -28.35 -11.72
CA PRO A 495 -6.16 -28.38 -11.89
C PRO A 495 -5.76 -28.31 -13.38
N LEU A 496 -4.77 -27.49 -13.69
CA LEU A 496 -4.34 -27.19 -15.06
C LEU A 496 -2.82 -27.07 -15.17
N SER A 497 -2.34 -27.00 -16.40
CA SER A 497 -0.96 -26.63 -16.71
C SER A 497 -0.96 -25.91 -18.06
N LEU A 498 -1.46 -24.67 -18.07
CA LEU A 498 -1.61 -23.87 -19.28
C LEU A 498 -0.67 -22.67 -19.24
N PRO A 499 0.07 -22.35 -20.31
CA PRO A 499 0.91 -21.15 -20.35
C PRO A 499 0.06 -19.88 -20.34
N MET A 500 0.34 -18.96 -19.41
CA MET A 500 -0.38 -17.68 -19.33
C MET A 500 -0.12 -16.77 -20.54
N GLY A 501 1.02 -16.95 -21.23
CA GLY A 501 1.37 -16.22 -22.44
C GLY A 501 0.67 -16.69 -23.71
N GLU A 502 -0.15 -17.74 -23.65
CA GLU A 502 -0.90 -18.26 -24.79
C GLU A 502 -2.41 -18.16 -24.53
N GLN A 503 -3.16 -18.04 -25.62
CA GLN A 503 -4.61 -18.04 -25.54
C GLN A 503 -5.10 -19.43 -25.12
N PHE A 504 -6.00 -19.48 -24.13
CA PHE A 504 -6.57 -20.72 -23.64
C PHE A 504 -8.08 -20.61 -23.45
N MET A 505 -8.73 -21.77 -23.52
CA MET A 505 -10.16 -21.92 -23.25
C MET A 505 -10.39 -23.13 -22.35
N VAL A 506 -11.07 -22.93 -21.23
CA VAL A 506 -11.50 -23.99 -20.31
C VAL A 506 -13.02 -24.06 -20.34
N THR A 507 -13.60 -25.23 -20.61
CA THR A 507 -15.06 -25.41 -20.69
C THR A 507 -15.54 -26.49 -19.72
N TRP A 508 -16.72 -26.31 -19.14
CA TRP A 508 -17.39 -27.28 -18.27
C TRP A 508 -18.86 -27.44 -18.67
N SER A 509 -19.32 -28.69 -18.76
CA SER A 509 -20.68 -29.05 -19.20
C SER A 509 -21.22 -30.26 -18.46
#